data_AF-I6VNY6-F1
#
_entry.id   AF-I6VNY6-F1
#
_cell.length_a   1.000
_cell.length_b   1.000
_cell.length_c   1.000
_cell.angle_alpha   90.00
_cell.angle_beta   90.00
_cell.angle_gamma   90.00
#
_symmetry.space_group_name_H-M   'P 1'
#
loop_
_entity.id
_entity.type
_entity.pdbx_description
1 polymer ?
#
loop_
_entity_poly.entity_id
_entity_poly.type
_entity_poly.pdbx_seq_one_letter_code
_entity_poly.pdbx_strand_id
1 'polypeptide(L)'
;VLSSIKAMKPKIVTIVEQEANHNGPVFLDRFTEALHYYSNLFDSLEGSSGPSQDLVMSEVYLGRQICNVMACEGGDRVERHETLSQWRGRMDSAGFDPVHLGSNAFKQASMLLALFAGGDGYRVEENNGSLMLG
;
A
#
# COMPACT_ATOMS: atom_id res chain seq x y z
N VAL A 1 9.65 13.61 -10.80
CA VAL A 1 8.59 12.76 -11.41
C VAL A 1 7.22 13.43 -11.31
N LEU A 2 6.67 13.69 -10.13
CA LEU A 2 5.32 14.30 -9.99
C LEU A 2 5.15 15.62 -10.74
N SER A 3 6.12 16.54 -10.69
CA SER A 3 6.08 17.79 -11.46
C SER A 3 6.05 17.55 -12.98
N SER A 4 6.77 16.53 -13.45
CA SER A 4 6.75 16.11 -14.86
C SER A 4 5.38 15.54 -15.24
N ILE A 5 4.76 14.75 -14.36
CA ILE A 5 3.39 14.25 -14.56
C ILE A 5 2.41 15.43 -14.62
N LYS A 6 2.51 16.40 -13.71
CA LYS A 6 1.65 17.60 -13.73
C LYS A 6 1.83 18.39 -15.03
N ALA A 7 3.05 18.49 -15.55
CA ALA A 7 3.34 19.19 -16.81
C ALA A 7 2.64 18.56 -18.04
N MET A 8 2.31 17.25 -17.99
CA MET A 8 1.49 16.59 -19.01
C MET A 8 0.01 16.97 -18.96
N LYS A 9 -0.43 17.73 -17.93
CA LYS A 9 -1.81 18.17 -17.69
C LYS A 9 -2.83 17.03 -17.69
N PRO A 10 -2.62 15.96 -16.90
CA PRO A 10 -3.58 14.88 -16.77
C PRO A 10 -4.89 15.41 -16.17
N LYS A 11 -6.02 14.81 -16.56
CA LYS A 11 -7.32 15.13 -15.97
C LYS A 11 -7.45 14.57 -14.55
N ILE A 12 -6.99 13.34 -14.34
CA ILE A 12 -6.97 12.63 -13.06
C ILE A 12 -5.68 11.81 -13.00
N VAL A 13 -5.10 11.70 -11.80
CA VAL A 13 -4.02 10.77 -11.49
C VAL A 13 -4.52 9.88 -10.35
N THR A 14 -4.41 8.57 -10.51
CA THR A 14 -4.73 7.60 -9.45
C THR A 14 -3.44 6.98 -8.96
N ILE A 15 -3.30 6.86 -7.65
CA ILE A 15 -2.14 6.27 -6.99
C ILE A 15 -2.64 5.15 -6.07
N VAL A 16 -1.96 4.01 -6.11
CA VAL A 16 -2.20 2.85 -5.25
C VAL A 16 -0.85 2.48 -4.66
N GLU A 17 -0.74 2.57 -3.34
CA GLU A 17 0.54 2.49 -2.62
C GLU A 17 0.35 1.65 -1.35
N GLN A 18 1.43 1.04 -0.88
CA GLN A 18 1.44 0.32 0.38
C GLN A 18 1.37 1.30 1.55
N GLU A 19 0.36 1.14 2.41
CA GLU A 19 0.24 1.93 3.64
C GLU A 19 1.20 1.40 4.71
N ALA A 20 2.46 1.86 4.68
CA ALA A 20 3.46 1.55 5.69
C ALA A 20 4.55 2.62 5.73
N ASN A 21 5.11 2.90 6.91
CA ASN A 21 6.21 3.86 7.04
C ASN A 21 7.60 3.19 6.95
N HIS A 22 7.95 2.66 5.77
CA HIS A 22 9.25 2.01 5.54
C HIS A 22 10.35 2.95 5.05
N ASN A 23 10.04 4.24 4.84
CA ASN A 23 11.02 5.22 4.38
C ASN A 23 11.73 5.98 5.52
N GLY A 24 11.44 5.66 6.78
CA GLY A 24 12.05 6.32 7.94
C GLY A 24 13.59 6.23 7.99
N PRO A 25 14.28 7.21 8.61
CA PRO A 25 15.74 7.20 8.71
C PRO A 25 16.26 6.21 9.76
N VAL A 26 15.48 5.93 10.81
CA VAL A 26 15.86 5.04 11.92
C VAL A 26 15.56 3.58 11.57
N PHE A 27 16.55 2.72 11.65
CA PHE A 27 16.39 1.29 11.33
C PHE A 27 15.37 0.60 12.24
N LEU A 28 15.45 0.82 13.55
CA LEU A 28 14.59 0.13 14.51
C LEU A 28 13.11 0.44 14.26
N ASP A 29 12.78 1.70 13.99
CA ASP A 29 11.41 2.12 13.67
C ASP A 29 10.90 1.43 12.39
N ARG A 30 11.74 1.38 11.34
CA ARG A 30 11.39 0.65 10.11
C ARG A 30 11.23 -0.84 10.37
N PHE A 31 12.06 -1.42 11.23
CA PHE A 31 11.98 -2.84 11.55
C PHE A 31 10.66 -3.18 12.23
N THR A 32 10.27 -2.41 13.24
CA THR A 32 9.01 -2.58 13.95
C THR A 32 7.82 -2.39 13.02
N GLU A 33 7.84 -1.34 12.19
CA GLU A 33 6.78 -1.07 11.21
C GLU A 33 6.64 -2.22 10.21
N ALA A 34 7.76 -2.68 9.63
CA ALA A 34 7.77 -3.78 8.67
C ALA A 34 7.29 -5.08 9.30
N LEU A 35 7.67 -5.37 10.55
CA LEU A 35 7.19 -6.56 11.24
C LEU A 35 5.65 -6.54 11.32
N HIS A 36 5.04 -5.44 11.76
CA HIS A 36 3.58 -5.32 11.83
C HIS A 36 2.93 -5.41 10.45
N TYR A 37 3.44 -4.67 9.47
CA TYR A 37 2.90 -4.63 8.12
C TYR A 37 2.95 -6.00 7.43
N TYR A 38 4.10 -6.66 7.44
CA TYR A 38 4.26 -7.96 6.78
C TYR A 38 3.56 -9.08 7.57
N SER A 39 3.52 -9.06 8.90
CA SER A 39 2.72 -10.01 9.66
C SER A 39 1.26 -10.01 9.22
N ASN A 40 0.64 -8.83 9.09
CA ASN A 40 -0.74 -8.73 8.61
C ASN A 40 -0.90 -9.32 7.19
N LEU A 41 0.06 -9.09 6.30
CA LEU A 41 0.03 -9.67 4.94
C LEU A 41 0.20 -11.19 4.94
N PHE A 42 1.07 -11.75 5.78
CA PHE A 42 1.24 -13.20 5.87
C PHE A 42 -0.01 -13.86 6.50
N ASP A 43 -0.59 -13.28 7.55
CA ASP A 43 -1.85 -13.74 8.13
C ASP A 43 -2.98 -13.75 7.08
N SER A 44 -3.00 -12.76 6.19
CA SER A 44 -3.98 -12.66 5.10
C SER A 44 -3.79 -13.72 4.01
N LEU A 45 -2.58 -14.27 3.85
CA LEU A 45 -2.27 -15.38 2.93
C LEU A 45 -2.62 -16.75 3.54
N GLU A 46 -2.51 -16.92 4.86
CA GLU A 46 -2.86 -18.18 5.54
C GLU A 46 -4.34 -18.56 5.40
N GLY A 47 -5.23 -17.58 5.22
CA GLY A 47 -6.66 -17.80 4.97
C GLY A 47 -7.00 -18.39 3.60
N SER A 48 -6.01 -18.56 2.71
CA SER A 48 -6.22 -19.07 1.35
C SER A 48 -6.13 -20.60 1.28
N SER A 49 -6.90 -21.20 0.37
CA SER A 49 -7.12 -22.65 0.30
C SER A 49 -5.91 -23.44 -0.23
N GLY A 50 -4.98 -23.76 0.69
CA GLY A 50 -3.88 -24.71 0.48
C GLY A 50 -2.74 -24.19 -0.41
N PRO A 51 -1.59 -24.89 -0.44
CA PRO A 51 -0.41 -24.43 -1.16
C PRO A 51 -0.70 -24.32 -2.66
N SER A 52 -0.66 -23.09 -3.17
CA SER A 52 -0.80 -22.75 -4.58
C SER A 52 0.49 -22.09 -5.09
N GLN A 53 0.69 -22.13 -6.41
CA GLN A 53 1.83 -21.43 -7.02
C GLN A 53 1.78 -19.92 -6.72
N ASP A 54 0.58 -19.34 -6.67
CA ASP A 54 0.37 -17.92 -6.38
C ASP A 54 0.79 -17.56 -4.95
N LEU A 55 0.56 -18.45 -3.97
CA LEU A 55 1.02 -18.25 -2.61
C LEU A 55 2.54 -18.25 -2.52
N VAL A 56 3.20 -19.26 -3.09
CA VAL A 56 4.67 -19.33 -3.09
C VAL A 56 5.28 -18.10 -3.75
N MET A 57 4.71 -17.63 -4.86
CA MET A 57 5.18 -16.43 -5.53
C MET A 57 4.96 -15.17 -4.68
N SER A 58 3.85 -15.10 -3.94
CA SER A 58 3.55 -14.00 -3.03
C SER A 58 4.54 -13.96 -1.86
N GLU A 59 4.82 -15.10 -1.21
CA GLU A 59 5.80 -15.20 -0.12
C GLU A 59 7.21 -14.79 -0.59
N VAL A 60 7.63 -15.27 -1.77
CA VAL A 60 8.92 -14.88 -2.37
C VAL A 60 8.98 -13.38 -2.66
N TYR A 61 7.88 -12.80 -3.15
CA TYR A 61 7.79 -11.36 -3.39
C TYR A 61 7.91 -10.56 -2.08
N LEU A 62 7.14 -10.90 -1.06
CA LEU A 62 7.19 -10.25 0.25
C LEU A 62 8.57 -10.39 0.90
N GLY A 63 9.17 -11.59 0.84
CA GLY A 63 10.52 -11.84 1.34
C GLY A 63 11.58 -10.94 0.70
N ARG A 64 11.49 -10.68 -0.61
CA ARG A 64 12.38 -9.74 -1.29
C ARG A 64 12.21 -8.31 -0.79
N GLN A 65 10.98 -7.86 -0.58
CA GLN A 65 10.74 -6.53 -0.06
C GLN A 65 11.25 -6.38 1.38
N ILE A 66 10.99 -7.36 2.24
CA ILE A 66 11.51 -7.41 3.62
C ILE A 66 13.04 -7.29 3.61
N CYS A 67 13.71 -8.10 2.79
CA CYS A 67 15.16 -8.05 2.66
C CYS A 67 15.66 -6.66 2.24
N ASN A 68 14.98 -5.99 1.29
CA ASN A 68 15.40 -4.66 0.87
C ASN A 68 15.16 -3.58 1.94
N VAL A 69 14.01 -3.60 2.61
CA VAL A 69 13.68 -2.65 3.70
C VAL A 69 14.67 -2.75 4.86
N MET A 70 15.11 -3.96 5.18
CA MET A 70 15.92 -4.25 6.38
C MET A 70 17.43 -4.28 6.11
N ALA A 71 17.87 -4.88 5.00
CA ALA A 71 19.29 -5.17 4.77
C ALA A 71 19.99 -4.15 3.87
N CYS A 72 19.24 -3.31 3.16
CA CYS A 72 19.80 -2.30 2.27
C CYS A 72 19.72 -0.90 2.89
N GLU A 73 20.66 -0.03 2.51
CA GLU A 73 20.70 1.37 2.91
C GLU A 73 21.07 2.28 1.74
N GLY A 74 20.91 3.59 1.92
CA GLY A 74 21.29 4.57 0.90
C GLY A 74 20.58 4.33 -0.44
N GLY A 75 21.35 4.33 -1.53
CA GLY A 75 20.83 4.12 -2.89
C GLY A 75 20.37 2.68 -3.17
N ASP A 76 20.87 1.69 -2.41
CA ASP A 76 20.54 0.28 -2.61
C ASP A 76 19.18 -0.08 -1.99
N ARG A 77 18.69 0.74 -1.05
CA ARG A 77 17.33 0.61 -0.50
C ARG A 77 16.33 1.27 -1.44
N VAL A 78 15.58 0.44 -2.15
CA VAL A 78 14.59 0.84 -3.15
C VAL A 78 13.15 0.74 -2.63
N GLU A 79 12.87 -0.18 -1.71
CA GLU A 79 11.57 -0.33 -1.06
C GLU A 79 11.42 0.74 0.03
N ARG A 80 10.61 1.76 -0.27
CA ARG A 80 10.47 2.98 0.53
C ARG A 80 9.01 3.38 0.63
N HIS A 81 8.18 2.45 1.11
CA HIS A 81 6.76 2.72 1.34
C HIS A 81 6.59 3.92 2.28
N GLU A 82 5.53 4.67 2.02
CA GLU A 82 5.16 5.87 2.76
C GLU A 82 3.65 5.86 2.98
N THR A 83 3.23 6.48 4.08
CA THR A 83 1.82 6.54 4.47
C THR A 83 1.01 7.44 3.52
N LEU A 84 -0.31 7.28 3.56
CA LEU A 84 -1.25 8.12 2.85
C LEU A 84 -1.05 9.61 3.16
N SER A 85 -0.72 9.96 4.41
CA SER A 85 -0.45 11.34 4.80
C SER A 85 0.82 11.90 4.13
N GLN A 86 1.87 11.10 4.02
CA GLN A 86 3.10 11.49 3.30
C GLN A 86 2.84 11.64 1.80
N TRP A 87 2.11 10.69 1.20
CA TRP A 87 1.72 10.77 -0.20
C TRP A 87 0.85 11.99 -0.52
N ARG A 88 -0.09 12.33 0.36
CA ARG A 88 -0.87 13.58 0.24
C ARG A 88 0.04 14.80 0.23
N GLY A 89 0.99 14.89 1.16
CA GLY A 89 1.95 15.99 1.20
C GLY A 89 2.78 16.11 -0.08
N ARG A 90 3.20 14.98 -0.67
CA ARG A 90 3.93 14.95 -1.95
C ARG A 90 3.09 15.42 -3.12
N MET A 91 1.83 14.99 -3.19
CA MET A 91 0.89 15.37 -4.25
C MET A 91 0.57 16.85 -4.19
N ASP A 92 0.27 17.36 -2.99
CA ASP A 92 0.01 18.77 -2.74
C ASP A 92 1.23 19.64 -3.10
N SER A 93 2.42 19.25 -2.64
CA SER A 93 3.68 19.94 -2.98
C SER A 93 4.00 19.95 -4.49
N ALA A 94 3.45 18.99 -5.25
CA ALA A 94 3.58 18.94 -6.70
C ALA A 94 2.43 19.67 -7.44
N GLY A 95 1.51 20.29 -6.71
CA GLY A 95 0.39 21.07 -7.24
C GLY A 95 -0.79 20.21 -7.71
N PHE A 96 -0.97 19.01 -7.16
CA PHE A 96 -2.17 18.20 -7.38
C PHE A 96 -3.19 18.44 -6.28
N ASP A 97 -4.45 18.59 -6.68
CA ASP A 97 -5.57 18.68 -5.75
C ASP A 97 -6.20 17.30 -5.53
N PRO A 98 -6.60 16.96 -4.29
CA PRO A 98 -7.26 15.70 -4.00
C PRO A 98 -8.65 15.64 -4.66
N VAL A 99 -9.01 14.46 -5.15
CA VAL A 99 -10.35 14.18 -5.71
C VAL A 99 -10.95 12.99 -4.96
N HIS A 100 -12.19 13.15 -4.50
CA HIS A 100 -12.91 12.07 -3.85
C HIS A 100 -13.26 10.95 -4.85
N LEU A 101 -12.89 9.71 -4.53
CA LEU A 101 -13.27 8.51 -5.30
C LEU A 101 -14.80 8.30 -5.40
N GLY A 102 -15.56 8.93 -4.51
CA GLY A 102 -17.02 8.88 -4.47
C GLY A 102 -17.57 7.59 -3.87
N SER A 103 -18.84 7.62 -3.45
CA SER A 103 -19.47 6.51 -2.71
C SER A 103 -19.63 5.22 -3.52
N ASN A 104 -19.57 5.29 -4.85
CA ASN A 104 -19.65 4.10 -5.71
C ASN A 104 -18.39 3.24 -5.63
N ALA A 105 -17.20 3.85 -5.56
CA ALA A 105 -15.95 3.12 -5.46
C ALA A 105 -15.88 2.33 -4.14
N PHE A 106 -16.27 2.97 -3.03
CA PHE A 106 -16.39 2.30 -1.73
C PHE A 106 -17.33 1.09 -1.81
N LYS A 107 -18.55 1.27 -2.34
CA LYS A 107 -19.53 0.18 -2.48
C LYS A 107 -19.02 -0.98 -3.33
N GLN A 108 -18.32 -0.68 -4.43
CA GLN A 108 -17.72 -1.71 -5.28
C GLN A 108 -16.63 -2.49 -4.54
N ALA A 109 -15.74 -1.80 -3.82
CA ALA A 109 -14.69 -2.44 -3.04
C ALA A 109 -15.28 -3.31 -1.91
N SER A 110 -16.28 -2.81 -1.17
CA SER A 110 -16.98 -3.59 -0.14
C SER A 110 -17.69 -4.82 -0.72
N MET A 111 -18.30 -4.69 -1.90
CA MET A 111 -18.94 -5.82 -2.58
C MET A 111 -17.93 -6.89 -2.98
N LEU A 112 -16.76 -6.51 -3.50
CA LEU A 112 -15.68 -7.45 -3.83
C LEU A 112 -15.23 -8.23 -2.58
N LEU A 113 -15.00 -7.54 -1.46
CA LEU A 113 -14.63 -8.22 -0.21
C LEU A 113 -15.70 -9.21 0.27
N ALA A 114 -16.98 -8.84 0.19
CA ALA A 114 -18.06 -9.74 0.56
C ALA A 114 -18.11 -11.01 -0.31
N LEU A 115 -17.76 -10.91 -1.60
CA LEU A 115 -17.76 -12.04 -2.54
C LEU A 115 -16.54 -12.96 -2.37
N PHE A 116 -15.35 -12.39 -2.14
CA PHE A 116 -14.09 -13.15 -2.17
C PHE A 116 -13.55 -13.53 -0.79
N ALA A 117 -13.81 -12.72 0.24
CA ALA A 117 -13.33 -12.97 1.61
C ALA A 117 -14.44 -13.47 2.55
N GLY A 118 -15.65 -13.69 2.04
CA GLY A 118 -16.81 -14.05 2.88
C GLY A 118 -17.19 -12.98 3.91
N GLY A 119 -16.61 -11.78 3.81
CA GLY A 119 -16.77 -10.69 4.77
C GLY A 119 -15.93 -10.81 6.05
N ASP A 120 -14.97 -11.73 6.11
CA ASP A 120 -14.09 -11.90 7.28
C ASP A 120 -12.63 -11.55 6.94
N GLY A 121 -11.88 -11.04 7.92
CA GLY A 121 -10.44 -10.73 7.81
C GLY A 121 -10.06 -9.44 7.06
N TYR A 122 -10.82 -8.97 6.08
CA TYR A 122 -10.52 -7.75 5.32
C TYR A 122 -11.57 -6.64 5.48
N ARG A 123 -11.14 -5.38 5.44
CA ARG A 123 -11.99 -4.19 5.53
C ARG A 123 -11.54 -3.10 4.58
N VAL A 124 -12.52 -2.41 3.99
CA VAL A 124 -12.29 -1.14 3.28
C VAL A 124 -12.75 0.01 4.15
N GLU A 125 -11.91 1.05 4.26
CA GLU A 125 -12.22 2.29 4.94
C GLU A 125 -12.06 3.49 4.00
N GLU A 126 -12.94 4.48 4.14
CA GLU A 126 -12.76 5.77 3.48
C GLU A 126 -11.99 6.70 4.42
N ASN A 127 -10.89 7.25 3.92
CA ASN A 127 -10.08 8.23 4.63
C ASN A 127 -9.96 9.46 3.75
N ASN A 128 -10.69 10.54 4.06
CA ASN A 128 -10.61 11.84 3.38
C ASN A 128 -10.55 11.76 1.83
N GLY A 129 -11.47 10.99 1.23
CA GLY A 129 -11.57 10.82 -0.22
C GLY A 129 -10.66 9.75 -0.84
N SER A 130 -9.82 9.09 -0.03
CA SER A 130 -9.03 7.91 -0.39
C SER A 130 -9.68 6.64 0.16
N LEU A 131 -9.42 5.50 -0.46
CA LEU A 131 -9.83 4.19 0.04
C LEU A 131 -8.61 3.45 0.59
N MET A 132 -8.77 2.86 1.77
CA MET A 132 -7.76 2.03 2.42
C MET A 132 -8.29 0.60 2.52
N LEU A 133 -7.46 -0.37 2.15
CA LEU A 133 -7.73 -1.80 2.33
C LEU A 133 -6.80 -2.31 3.43
N GLY A 134 -7.37 -3.00 4.41
CA GLY A 134 -6.65 -3.69 5.46
C GLY A 134 -7.42 -4.91 5.95
#